data_AF-A0A3D0G2U0-F1
#
_entry.id   AF-A0A3D0G2U0-F1
#
_cell.length_a   1.000
_cell.length_b   1.000
_cell.length_c   1.000
_cell.angle_alpha   90.00
_cell.angle_beta   90.00
_cell.angle_gamma   90.00
#
_symmetry.space_group_name_H-M   'P 1'
#
loop_
_entity.id
_entity.type
_entity.pdbx_description
1 polymer ?
#
loop_
_entity_poly.entity_id
_entity_poly.type
_entity_poly.pdbx_seq_one_letter_code
_entity_poly.pdbx_strand_id
1 'polypeptide(L)' 'TSLVHLRQVYPLPASLEEKLRAAKRVVVVENNATGQLANLMQMTYGMKLPHRILKYNGEPFHIDELGRLIAEVNHD' A
#
# COMPACT_ATOMS: atom_id res chain seq x y z
N THR A 1 5.85 13.31 0.14
CA THR A 1 4.98 12.11 0.19
C THR A 1 3.91 12.24 -0.87
N SER A 2 3.61 11.17 -1.61
CA SER A 2 2.52 11.12 -2.60
C SER A 2 1.48 10.11 -2.13
N LEU A 3 0.20 10.37 -2.38
CA LEU A 3 -0.91 9.47 -2.06
C LEU A 3 -1.53 8.95 -3.35
N VAL A 4 -1.70 7.63 -3.45
CA VAL A 4 -2.42 6.99 -4.55
C VAL A 4 -3.60 6.23 -3.97
N HIS A 5 -4.81 6.55 -4.43
CA HIS A 5 -6.02 5.83 -4.08
C HIS A 5 -6.58 5.14 -5.33
N LEU A 6 -6.62 3.80 -5.30
CA LEU A 6 -7.13 2.99 -6.40
C LEU A 6 -8.64 2.86 -6.29
N ARG A 7 -9.37 3.60 -7.14
CA ARG A 7 -10.84 3.47 -7.25
C ARG A 7 -11.27 2.16 -7.92
N GLN A 8 -10.39 1.57 -8.72
CA GLN A 8 -10.57 0.29 -9.39
C GLN A 8 -9.34 -0.56 -9.09
N VAL A 9 -9.57 -1.75 -8.54
CA VAL A 9 -8.50 -2.68 -8.15
C VAL A 9 -8.04 -3.55 -9.32
N TYR A 10 -8.93 -3.86 -10.27
CA TYR A 10 -8.59 -4.64 -11.45
C TYR A 10 -9.34 -4.17 -12.70
N PRO A 11 -8.71 -4.13 -13.89
CA PRO A 11 -7.26 -4.28 -14.09
C PRO A 11 -6.47 -3.15 -13.42
N LEU A 12 -5.26 -3.46 -12.96
CA LEU A 12 -4.35 -2.47 -12.41
C LEU A 12 -3.75 -1.62 -13.56
N PRO A 13 -3.69 -0.29 -13.44
CA PRO A 13 -3.26 0.57 -14.54
C PRO A 13 -1.73 0.53 -14.73
N ALA A 14 -1.25 0.47 -15.98
CA ALA A 14 0.20 0.47 -16.26
C ALA A 14 0.91 1.74 -15.72
N SER A 15 0.22 2.88 -15.73
CA SER A 15 0.76 4.15 -15.21
C SER A 15 1.03 4.14 -13.70
N LEU A 16 0.44 3.20 -12.96
CA LEU A 16 0.77 3.01 -11.55
C LEU A 16 2.16 2.36 -11.41
N GLU A 17 2.51 1.40 -12.25
CA GLU A 17 3.80 0.71 -12.19
C GLU A 17 4.97 1.69 -12.28
N GLU A 18 4.93 2.61 -13.24
CA GLU A 18 5.96 3.65 -13.42
C GLU A 18 6.14 4.50 -12.15
N LYS A 19 5.02 4.91 -11.55
CA LYS A 19 5.03 5.69 -10.29
C LYS A 19 5.63 4.90 -9.14
N LEU A 20 5.30 3.61 -9.02
CA LEU A 20 5.80 2.75 -7.96
C LEU A 20 7.31 2.50 -8.10
N ARG A 21 7.79 2.28 -9.32
CA ARG A 21 9.22 2.07 -9.59
C ARG A 21 10.07 3.33 -9.37
N ALA A 22 9.51 4.50 -9.61
CA ALA A 22 10.17 5.78 -9.34
C ALA A 22 10.16 6.15 -7.84
N ALA A 23 9.31 5.53 -7.03
CA ALA A 23 9.21 5.83 -5.61
C ALA A 23 10.37 5.19 -4.83
N LYS A 24 11.01 5.97 -3.95
CA LYS A 24 12.05 5.46 -3.03
C LYS A 24 11.51 4.40 -2.06
N ARG A 25 10.23 4.54 -1.70
CA ARG A 25 9.53 3.67 -0.76
C ARG A 25 8.05 3.64 -1.15
N VAL A 26 7.48 2.44 -1.11
CA VAL A 26 6.05 2.21 -1.33
C VAL A 26 5.50 1.51 -0.11
N VAL A 27 4.43 2.07 0.45
CA VAL A 27 3.69 1.48 1.57
C VAL A 27 2.27 1.22 1.10
N VAL A 28 1.81 -0.02 1.21
CA VAL A 28 0.43 -0.39 0.87
C VAL A 28 -0.40 -0.38 2.14
N VAL A 29 -1.48 0.40 2.14
CA VAL A 29 -2.41 0.50 3.28
C VAL A 29 -3.72 -0.15 2.90
N GLU A 30 -4.16 -1.15 3.67
CA GLU A 30 -5.37 -1.91 3.34
C GLU A 30 -6.05 -2.53 4.58
N ASN A 31 -7.38 -2.51 4.59
CA ASN A 31 -8.21 -3.10 5.65
C ASN A 31 -8.44 -4.59 5.40
N ASN A 32 -7.36 -5.37 5.32
CA ASN A 32 -7.43 -6.83 5.29
C ASN A 32 -6.21 -7.45 5.99
N ALA A 33 -6.32 -8.74 6.33
CA ALA A 33 -5.29 -9.45 7.09
C ALA A 33 -4.09 -9.92 6.26
N THR A 34 -4.23 -10.08 4.94
CA THR A 34 -3.28 -10.84 4.11
C THR A 34 -2.52 -9.98 3.09
N GLY A 35 -2.83 -8.69 2.99
CA GLY A 35 -2.24 -7.77 2.04
C GLY A 35 -2.60 -8.10 0.59
N GLN A 36 -3.88 -8.30 0.30
CA GLN A 36 -4.34 -8.77 -1.01
C GLN A 36 -4.02 -7.79 -2.14
N LEU A 37 -4.13 -6.49 -1.91
CA LEU A 37 -3.78 -5.48 -2.90
C LEU A 37 -2.27 -5.50 -3.16
N ALA A 38 -1.46 -5.55 -2.11
CA ALA A 38 -0.02 -5.70 -2.28
C ALA A 38 0.32 -6.96 -3.08
N ASN A 39 -0.29 -8.11 -2.77
CA ASN A 39 -0.06 -9.36 -3.49
C ASN A 39 -0.46 -9.25 -4.97
N LEU A 40 -1.62 -8.65 -5.28
CA LEU A 40 -2.07 -8.42 -6.64
C LEU A 40 -1.05 -7.56 -7.41
N MET A 41 -0.60 -6.44 -6.82
CA MET A 41 0.39 -5.56 -7.44
C MET A 41 1.72 -6.27 -7.68
N GLN A 42 2.17 -7.14 -6.76
CA GLN A 42 3.39 -7.94 -6.96
C GLN A 42 3.22 -8.96 -8.10
N MET A 43 2.08 -9.64 -8.17
CA MET A 43 1.78 -10.59 -9.24
C MET A 43 1.66 -9.89 -10.61
N THR A 44 1.06 -8.70 -10.66
CA THR A 44 0.86 -7.96 -11.91
C THR A 44 2.11 -7.26 -12.40
N TYR A 45 2.90 -6.63 -11.51
CA TYR A 45 4.05 -5.81 -11.88
C TYR A 45 5.42 -6.47 -11.63
N GLY A 46 5.45 -7.65 -11.00
CA GLY A 46 6.70 -8.36 -10.71
C GLY A 46 7.66 -7.59 -9.79
N MET A 47 7.14 -6.72 -8.91
CA MET A 47 7.95 -5.96 -7.94
C MET A 47 7.72 -6.46 -6.52
N LYS A 48 8.63 -6.17 -5.57
CA LYS A 48 8.43 -6.47 -4.15
C LYS A 48 7.79 -5.28 -3.42
N LEU A 49 6.78 -5.53 -2.60
CA LEU A 49 6.12 -4.53 -1.74
C LEU A 49 6.18 -4.99 -0.28
N PRO A 50 7.32 -4.82 0.40
CA PRO A 50 7.53 -5.33 1.75
C PRO A 50 6.81 -4.51 2.82
N HIS A 51 6.65 -3.19 2.62
CA HIS A 51 6.01 -2.33 3.60
C HIS A 51 4.50 -2.33 3.42
N ARG A 52 3.79 -2.83 4.44
CA ARG A 52 2.34 -2.98 4.43
C ARG A 52 1.77 -2.55 5.78
N ILE A 53 0.72 -1.76 5.75
CA ILE A 53 -0.07 -1.39 6.91
C ILE A 53 -1.42 -2.09 6.76
N LEU A 54 -1.65 -3.09 7.61
CA LEU A 54 -2.80 -4.00 7.53
C LEU A 54 -3.67 -3.83 8.77
N LYS A 55 -4.99 -3.81 8.58
CA LYS A 55 -5.98 -3.80 9.67
C LYS A 55 -7.14 -4.72 9.34
N TYR A 56 -7.59 -5.51 10.31
CA TYR A 56 -8.62 -6.54 10.09
C TYR A 56 -9.58 -6.70 11.30
N ASN A 57 -9.57 -5.74 12.22
CA ASN A 57 -10.40 -5.78 13.44
C ASN A 57 -11.83 -5.25 13.24
N GLY A 58 -12.25 -4.94 12.01
CA GLY A 58 -13.59 -4.42 11.68
C GLY A 58 -13.73 -2.90 11.80
N GLU A 59 -12.71 -2.18 12.27
CA GLU A 59 -12.73 -0.73 12.40
C GLU A 59 -11.98 -0.05 11.24
N PRO A 60 -12.33 1.20 10.88
CA PRO A 60 -11.51 2.00 9.98
C PRO A 60 -10.16 2.35 10.64
N PHE A 61 -9.18 2.72 9.83
CA PHE A 61 -7.96 3.34 10.36
C PHE A 61 -8.29 4.67 11.02
N HIS A 62 -7.86 4.84 12.27
CA HIS A 62 -7.91 6.15 12.93
C HIS A 62 -6.72 7.01 12.51
N ILE A 63 -6.90 8.33 12.53
CA ILE A 63 -5.88 9.28 12.05
C ILE A 63 -4.57 9.12 12.83
N ASP A 64 -4.65 9.07 14.16
CA ASP A 64 -3.47 8.98 15.02
C ASP A 64 -2.74 7.65 14.87
N GLU A 65 -3.50 6.56 14.70
CA GLU A 65 -2.99 5.21 14.46
C GLU A 65 -2.23 5.16 13.12
N LEU A 66 -2.87 5.58 12.03
CA LEU A 66 -2.27 5.51 10.70
C LEU A 66 -1.07 6.46 10.58
N GLY A 67 -1.14 7.66 11.17
CA GLY A 67 -0.04 8.60 11.21
C GLY A 67 1.21 8.01 11.87
N ARG A 68 1.04 7.30 13.00
CA ARG A 68 2.12 6.62 13.69
C ARG A 68 2.73 5.49 12.86
N LEU A 69 1.89 4.61 12.30
CA LEU A 69 2.35 3.48 11.49
C LEU A 69 3.11 3.94 10.24
N ILE A 70 2.68 5.03 9.60
CA ILE A 70 3.41 5.62 8.47
C ILE A 70 4.77 6.19 8.91
N ALA A 71 4.84 6.82 10.10
CA ALA A 71 6.09 7.35 10.61
C ALA A 71 7.11 6.23 10.91
N GLU A 72 6.68 5.14 11.54
CA GLU A 72 7.53 3.95 11.80
C GLU A 72 8.18 3.43 10.52
N VAL A 73 7.39 3.26 9.46
CA VAL A 73 7.90 2.80 8.14
C VAL A 73 8.87 3.80 7.49
N ASN A 74 8.82 5.10 7.82
CA ASN A 74 9.77 6.09 7.30
C ASN A 74 11.12 6.08 8.04
N HIS A 75 11.18 5.48 9.23
CA HIS A 75 12.40 5.38 10.04
C HIS A 75 13.19 4.08 9.80
N ASP A 76 12.56 3.06 9.22
CA ASP A 76 13.23 1.89 8.60
C ASP A 76 14.03 2.29 7.35
#